data_AF-A0A0C2WIA8-F1
#
_entry.id   AF-A0A0C2WIA8-F1
#
_cell.length_a   1.000
_cell.length_b   1.000
_cell.length_c   1.000
_cell.angle_alpha   90.00
_cell.angle_beta   90.00
_cell.angle_gamma   90.00
#
_symmetry.space_group_name_H-M   'P 1'
#
loop_
_entity.id
_entity.type
_entity.pdbx_description
1 polymer ?
#
loop_
_entity_poly.entity_id
_entity_poly.type
_entity_poly.pdbx_seq_one_letter_code
_entity_poly.pdbx_strand_id
1 'polypeptide(L)'
;MTLTELGSVMADFPLDPRVSKALLQSVKLNVSEEMLTIAAMLSVQNIWRRPFGQDRKADRAKLKLSVTGSDHLTLLNVYNKYMESQSVHYHSETT
;
A
#
# COMPACT_ATOMS: atom_id res chain seq x y z
N MET A 1 -20.16 7.74 -28.06
CA MET A 1 -20.36 7.43 -26.62
C MET A 1 -19.33 8.26 -25.87
N THR A 2 -19.75 9.21 -25.03
CA THR A 2 -18.86 10.15 -24.32
C THR A 2 -18.71 9.70 -22.87
N LEU A 3 -17.49 9.77 -22.33
CA LEU A 3 -17.25 9.48 -20.91
C LEU A 3 -17.85 10.59 -20.04
N THR A 4 -18.21 10.24 -18.81
CA THR A 4 -18.51 11.25 -17.78
C THR A 4 -17.23 11.98 -17.40
N GLU A 5 -17.34 13.16 -16.78
CA GLU A 5 -16.15 13.90 -16.30
C GLU A 5 -15.29 13.04 -15.37
N LEU A 6 -15.91 12.35 -14.41
CA LEU A 6 -15.22 11.40 -13.53
C LEU A 6 -14.53 10.28 -14.33
N GLY A 7 -15.23 9.71 -15.32
CA GLY A 7 -14.68 8.65 -16.17
C GLY A 7 -13.50 9.13 -17.03
N SER A 8 -13.55 10.39 -17.49
CA SER A 8 -12.45 11.02 -18.22
C SER A 8 -11.21 11.17 -17.33
N VAL A 9 -11.38 11.71 -16.12
CA VAL A 9 -10.26 11.84 -15.17
C VAL A 9 -9.70 10.46 -14.79
N MET A 10 -10.56 9.47 -14.56
CA MET A 10 -10.12 8.13 -14.22
C MET A 10 -9.32 7.45 -15.35
N ALA A 11 -9.62 7.78 -16.62
CA ALA A 11 -8.94 7.24 -17.79
C ALA A 11 -7.48 7.72 -17.91
N ASP A 12 -7.12 8.82 -17.26
CA ASP A 12 -5.74 9.33 -17.23
C ASP A 12 -4.84 8.54 -16.27
N PHE A 13 -5.42 7.75 -15.35
CA PHE A 13 -4.65 6.96 -14.38
C PHE A 13 -4.32 5.56 -14.94
N PRO A 14 -3.07 5.08 -14.78
CA PRO A 14 -2.68 3.70 -15.13
C PRO A 14 -3.10 2.71 -14.03
N LEU A 15 -4.33 2.82 -13.55
CA LEU A 15 -4.88 2.04 -12.44
C LEU A 15 -6.18 1.36 -12.86
N ASP A 16 -6.54 0.29 -12.16
CA ASP A 16 -7.89 -0.26 -12.29
C ASP A 16 -8.93 0.83 -11.91
N PRO A 17 -10.06 0.94 -12.65
CA PRO A 17 -11.08 1.95 -12.38
C PRO A 17 -11.55 2.00 -10.92
N ARG A 18 -11.60 0.87 -10.21
CA ARG A 18 -12.03 0.84 -8.80
C ARG A 18 -11.01 1.54 -7.90
N VAL A 19 -9.72 1.30 -8.13
CA VAL A 19 -8.63 1.92 -7.37
C VAL A 19 -8.51 3.40 -7.71
N SER A 20 -8.62 3.74 -9.00
CA SER A 20 -8.64 5.14 -9.47
C SER A 20 -9.78 5.93 -8.81
N LYS A 21 -11.00 5.38 -8.80
CA LYS A 21 -12.14 6.01 -8.13
C LYS A 21 -11.94 6.17 -6.63
N ALA A 22 -11.40 5.15 -5.95
CA ALA A 22 -11.10 5.22 -4.52
C ALA A 22 -10.06 6.29 -4.21
N LEU A 23 -9.00 6.40 -5.02
CA LEU A 23 -7.98 7.43 -4.90
C LEU A 23 -8.55 8.83 -5.11
N LEU A 24 -9.37 9.05 -6.14
CA LEU A 24 -10.03 10.34 -6.35
C LEU A 24 -10.98 10.71 -5.19
N GLN A 25 -11.70 9.73 -4.63
CA GLN A 25 -12.58 9.98 -3.49
C GLN A 25 -11.80 10.28 -2.19
N SER A 26 -10.63 9.68 -2.01
CA SER A 26 -9.80 9.89 -0.81
C SER A 26 -9.36 11.34 -0.61
N VAL A 27 -9.21 12.10 -1.70
CA VAL A 27 -8.92 13.55 -1.66
C VAL A 27 -10.02 14.30 -0.94
N LYS A 28 -11.29 13.96 -1.18
CA LYS A 28 -12.44 14.60 -0.51
C LYS A 28 -12.54 14.22 0.97
N LEU A 29 -11.94 13.09 1.35
CA LEU A 29 -11.93 12.57 2.71
C LEU A 29 -10.63 12.92 3.47
N ASN A 30 -9.69 13.65 2.85
CA ASN A 30 -8.38 13.99 3.39
C ASN A 30 -7.55 12.77 3.84
N VAL A 31 -7.64 11.65 3.11
CA VAL A 31 -6.87 10.41 3.35
C VAL A 31 -6.15 9.93 2.08
N SER A 32 -5.72 10.88 1.26
CA SER A 32 -5.12 10.60 -0.05
C SER A 32 -3.73 9.99 0.03
N GLU A 33 -2.96 10.28 1.07
CA GLU A 33 -1.62 9.73 1.26
C GLU A 33 -1.69 8.22 1.57
N GLU A 34 -2.57 7.83 2.49
CA GLU A 34 -2.80 6.44 2.84
C GLU A 34 -3.40 5.67 1.66
N MET A 35 -4.37 6.26 0.95
CA MET A 35 -4.98 5.62 -0.20
C MET A 35 -4.00 5.47 -1.37
N LEU A 36 -3.12 6.46 -1.60
CA LEU A 36 -2.05 6.37 -2.61
C LEU A 36 -1.07 5.25 -2.25
N THR A 37 -0.70 5.14 -0.98
CA THR A 37 0.16 4.06 -0.49
C THR A 37 -0.48 2.69 -0.69
N ILE A 38 -1.76 2.54 -0.33
CA ILE A 38 -2.51 1.29 -0.56
C ILE A 38 -2.59 0.97 -2.05
N ALA A 39 -2.87 1.97 -2.90
CA ALA A 39 -2.92 1.79 -4.35
C ALA A 39 -1.58 1.31 -4.92
N ALA A 40 -0.46 1.88 -4.46
CA ALA A 40 0.88 1.43 -4.84
C ALA A 40 1.19 0.02 -4.35
N MET A 41 0.78 -0.34 -3.14
CA MET A 41 0.98 -1.69 -2.59
C MET A 41 0.13 -2.76 -3.28
N LEU A 42 -1.01 -2.37 -3.86
CA LEU A 42 -1.88 -3.26 -4.65
C LEU A 42 -1.42 -3.43 -6.10
N SER A 43 -0.62 -2.50 -6.64
CA SER A 43 -0.15 -2.57 -8.03
C SER A 43 1.07 -3.48 -8.22
N VAL A 44 1.74 -3.84 -7.12
CA VAL A 44 2.89 -4.76 -7.11
C VAL A 44 2.46 -6.20 -6.86
N GLN A 45 3.36 -7.13 -7.17
CA GLN A 45 3.16 -8.55 -6.81
C GLN A 45 3.19 -8.75 -5.28
N ASN A 46 2.81 -9.96 -4.86
CA ASN A 46 2.77 -10.35 -3.46
C ASN A 46 4.09 -10.02 -2.73
N ILE A 47 4.00 -9.14 -1.74
CA ILE A 47 5.13 -8.68 -0.92
C ILE A 47 5.61 -9.71 0.10
N TRP A 48 4.80 -10.75 0.37
CA TRP A 48 5.09 -11.75 1.39
C TRP A 48 6.03 -12.83 0.83
N ARG A 49 7.25 -12.91 1.37
CA ARG A 49 8.20 -13.98 1.03
C ARG A 49 8.00 -15.20 1.92
N ARG A 50 8.00 -16.38 1.29
CA ARG A 50 7.91 -17.70 1.96
C ARG A 50 9.04 -18.61 1.49
N PRO A 51 10.23 -18.54 2.13
CA PRO A 51 11.35 -19.43 1.81
C PRO A 51 11.02 -20.88 2.16
N PHE A 52 11.52 -21.82 1.35
CA PHE A 52 11.31 -23.26 1.57
C PHE A 52 11.77 -23.68 2.98
N GLY A 53 10.93 -24.43 3.69
CA GLY A 53 11.19 -24.91 5.04
C GLY A 53 11.08 -23.87 6.16
N GLN A 54 10.70 -22.61 5.85
CA GLN A 54 10.58 -21.52 6.83
C GLN A 54 9.14 -21.00 7.01
N ASP A 55 8.14 -21.82 6.69
CA ASP A 55 6.72 -21.41 6.70
C ASP A 55 6.29 -20.80 8.03
N ARG A 56 6.60 -21.45 9.16
CA ARG A 56 6.25 -20.95 10.51
C ARG A 56 6.87 -19.59 10.82
N LYS A 57 8.09 -19.34 10.32
CA LYS A 57 8.78 -18.05 10.52
C LYS A 57 8.17 -16.96 9.64
N ALA A 58 7.83 -17.29 8.40
CA ALA A 58 7.14 -16.38 7.48
C ALA A 58 5.75 -15.99 8.00
N ASP A 59 4.97 -16.96 8.48
CA ASP A 59 3.65 -16.71 9.07
C ASP A 59 3.73 -15.81 10.30
N ARG A 60 4.68 -16.08 11.20
CA ARG A 60 4.90 -15.24 12.38
C ARG A 60 5.31 -13.82 12.00
N ALA A 61 6.13 -13.64 10.96
CA ALA A 61 6.52 -12.32 10.48
C ALA A 61 5.33 -11.57 9.87
N LYS A 62 4.52 -12.24 9.05
CA LYS A 62 3.29 -11.67 8.48
C LYS A 62 2.33 -11.22 9.58
N LEU A 63 2.08 -12.08 10.57
CA LEU A 63 1.16 -11.79 11.68
C LEU A 63 1.56 -10.53 12.47
N LYS A 64 2.86 -10.28 12.66
CA LYS A 64 3.34 -9.07 13.36
C LYS A 64 3.01 -7.76 12.64
N LEU A 65 2.88 -7.81 11.31
CA LEU A 65 2.60 -6.65 10.47
C LEU A 65 1.11 -6.59 10.06
N SER A 66 0.33 -7.63 10.37
CA SER A 66 -1.09 -7.70 10.09
C SER A 66 -1.93 -6.81 11.01
N VAL A 67 -2.90 -6.13 10.42
CA VAL A 67 -3.97 -5.42 11.11
C VAL A 67 -5.20 -6.32 11.11
N THR A 68 -5.74 -6.62 12.29
CA THR A 68 -6.90 -7.51 12.45
C THR A 68 -8.10 -6.98 11.65
N GLY A 69 -8.63 -7.81 10.75
CA GLY A 69 -9.83 -7.50 9.98
C GLY A 69 -9.63 -6.59 8.76
N SER A 70 -8.38 -6.22 8.42
CA SER A 70 -8.14 -5.40 7.23
C SER A 70 -6.82 -5.71 6.53
N ASP A 71 -6.93 -6.26 5.32
CA ASP A 71 -5.78 -6.51 4.44
C ASP A 71 -5.21 -5.20 3.87
N HIS A 72 -6.06 -4.23 3.55
CA HIS A 72 -5.60 -2.92 3.05
C HIS A 72 -4.82 -2.14 4.12
N LEU A 73 -5.32 -2.13 5.36
CA LEU A 73 -4.57 -1.50 6.46
C LEU A 73 -3.31 -2.29 6.82
N THR A 74 -3.31 -3.61 6.61
CA THR A 74 -2.08 -4.41 6.71
C THR A 74 -1.03 -3.95 5.70
N LEU A 75 -1.40 -3.73 4.43
CA LEU A 75 -0.46 -3.24 3.41
C LEU A 75 0.09 -1.84 3.77
N LEU A 76 -0.77 -0.95 4.25
CA LEU A 76 -0.36 0.37 4.73
C LEU A 76 0.62 0.27 5.89
N ASN A 77 0.32 -0.57 6.89
CA ASN A 77 1.20 -0.80 8.04
C ASN A 77 2.56 -1.35 7.61
N VAL A 78 2.60 -2.27 6.66
CA VAL A 78 3.86 -2.82 6.11
C VAL A 78 4.71 -1.70 5.48
N TYR A 79 4.11 -0.85 4.65
CA TYR A 79 4.83 0.25 4.01
C TYR A 79 5.36 1.25 5.04
N ASN A 80 4.53 1.66 6.00
CA ASN A 80 4.95 2.59 7.05
C ASN A 80 6.11 2.02 7.88
N LYS A 81 6.05 0.74 8.26
CA LYS A 81 7.16 0.07 8.95
C LYS A 81 8.43 -0.04 8.12
N TYR A 82 8.30 -0.21 6.80
CA TYR A 82 9.45 -0.17 5.92
C TYR A 82 10.09 1.22 5.90
N MET A 83 9.30 2.29 5.75
CA MET A 83 9.81 3.66 5.75
C MET A 83 10.45 4.05 7.10
N GLU A 84 9.84 3.67 8.22
CA GLU A 84 10.42 3.84 9.56
C GLU A 84 11.79 3.13 9.68
N SER A 85 11.94 1.95 9.10
CA SER A 85 13.23 1.23 9.14
C SER A 85 14.33 1.92 8.31
N GLN A 86 13.94 2.64 7.25
CA GLN A 86 14.87 3.38 6.39
C GLN A 86 15.33 4.70 7.04
N SER A 87 14.45 5.40 7.75
CA SER A 87 14.80 6.69 8.39
C SER A 87 15.80 6.54 9.55
N VAL A 88 15.82 5.38 10.20
CA VAL A 88 16.81 5.05 11.25
C VAL A 88 18.22 4.90 10.66
N HIS A 89 18.36 4.37 9.45
CA HIS A 89 19.67 4.18 8.82
C HIS A 89 20.34 5.51 8.41
N TYR A 90 19.58 6.58 8.20
CA TYR A 90 20.15 7.88 7.83
C TYR A 90 20.81 8.62 9.01
N HIS A 91 20.49 8.25 10.25
CA HIS A 91 21.03 8.91 11.45
C HIS A 91 22.32 8.26 11.99
N SER A 92 22.79 7.15 11.39
CA SER A 92 24.01 6.46 11.82
C SER A 92 25.26 6.74 10.97
N GLU A 93 25.15 7.57 9.93
CA GLU A 93 26.27 7.90 9.02
C GLU A 93 26.78 9.35 9.17
N THR A 94 26.34 10.11 10.18
CA THR A 94 26.74 11.52 10.40
C THR A 94 27.28 11.83 11.80
N THR A 95 27.91 10.88 12.49
CA THR A 95 28.76 11.15 13.67
C THR A 95 30.01 10.30 13.60
#